data_AF-A0AAV9KN85-F1
#
_entry.id   AF-A0AAV9KN85-F1
#
_cell.length_a   1.000
_cell.length_b   1.000
_cell.length_c   1.000
_cell.angle_alpha   90.00
_cell.angle_beta   90.00
_cell.angle_gamma   90.00
#
_symmetry.space_group_name_H-M   'P 1'
#
loop_
_entity.id
_entity.type
_entity.pdbx_description
1 polymer ?
#
loop_
_entity_poly.entity_id
_entity_poly.type
_entity_poly.pdbx_seq_one_letter_code
_entity_poly.pdbx_strand_id
1 'polypeptide(L)'
;MTPILLVNWCHSLASGKRERLFHITNTMLQLLQLKGLLGGLAYKDPHEHIRNFVDVYGPFSFKNISQESIRMRLFPFSLMGEPCKWLAELPRESITSWGELLTIFQVRFFPPSKMMTLRDNIQSFKRLEGKPIHET
;
A
#
# COMPACT_ATOMS: atom_id res chain seq x y z
N MET A 1 7.07 12.21 14.10
CA MET A 1 6.91 11.50 15.39
C MET A 1 6.02 10.27 15.16
N THR A 2 6.60 9.18 14.64
CA THR A 2 5.91 7.89 14.35
C THR A 2 6.79 6.62 14.45
N PRO A 3 8.03 6.59 15.02
CA PRO A 3 8.87 5.39 14.92
C PRO A 3 8.40 4.22 15.81
N ILE A 4 7.75 4.46 16.95
CA ILE A 4 7.46 3.40 17.94
C ILE A 4 6.39 2.40 17.44
N LEU A 5 5.33 2.90 16.80
CA LEU A 5 4.24 2.03 16.34
C LEU A 5 4.69 1.10 15.19
N LEU A 6 5.57 1.61 14.32
CA LEU A 6 6.10 0.88 13.18
C LEU A 6 7.08 -0.22 13.61
N VAL A 7 7.89 0.06 14.64
CA VAL A 7 8.77 -0.92 15.30
C VAL A 7 7.94 -2.00 15.99
N ASN A 8 6.87 -1.64 16.70
CA ASN A 8 5.98 -2.59 17.37
C ASN A 8 5.26 -3.50 16.38
N TRP A 9 4.84 -2.98 15.23
CA TRP A 9 4.24 -3.77 14.15
C TRP A 9 5.26 -4.75 13.53
N CYS A 10 6.49 -4.31 13.25
CA CYS A 10 7.56 -5.18 12.76
C CYS A 10 7.95 -6.27 13.77
N HIS A 11 7.96 -5.96 15.07
CA HIS A 11 8.20 -6.95 16.14
C HIS A 11 7.06 -7.96 16.27
N SER A 12 5.80 -7.53 16.08
CA SER A 12 4.64 -8.43 16.12
C SER A 12 4.68 -9.48 15.01
N LEU A 13 5.16 -9.13 13.81
CA LEU A 13 5.35 -10.10 12.72
C LEU A 13 6.47 -11.11 12.99
N ALA A 14 7.40 -10.80 13.90
CA ALA A 14 8.53 -11.64 14.23
C ALA A 14 8.25 -12.66 15.36
N SER A 15 7.09 -12.60 16.04
CA SER A 15 6.82 -13.46 17.21
C SER A 15 6.51 -14.93 16.85
N GLY A 16 6.15 -15.24 15.59
CA GLY A 16 5.68 -16.57 15.19
C GLY A 16 6.75 -17.57 14.70
N LYS A 17 7.90 -17.12 14.20
CA LYS A 17 9.00 -17.98 13.72
C LYS A 17 10.33 -17.30 13.99
N ARG A 18 11.32 -18.09 14.42
CA ARG A 18 12.71 -17.69 14.71
C ARG A 18 13.46 -17.28 13.43
N GLU A 19 12.92 -16.35 12.65
CA GLU A 19 13.59 -15.74 11.51
C GLU A 19 14.56 -14.69 12.05
N ARG A 20 15.84 -14.83 11.69
CA ARG A 20 16.86 -13.80 11.96
C ARG A 20 16.31 -12.44 11.52
N LEU A 21 16.45 -11.44 12.39
CA LEU A 21 15.95 -10.08 12.15
C LEU A 21 16.41 -9.61 10.77
N PHE A 22 15.45 -9.52 9.85
CA PHE A 22 15.66 -8.87 8.57
C PHE A 22 16.00 -7.39 8.85
N HIS A 23 17.15 -6.94 8.38
CA HIS A 23 17.55 -5.55 8.46
C HIS A 23 17.10 -4.82 7.19
N ILE A 24 16.20 -3.85 7.34
CA ILE A 24 15.82 -2.95 6.26
C ILE A 24 16.98 -1.99 6.02
N THR A 25 17.57 -2.06 4.83
CA THR A 25 18.72 -1.21 4.49
C THR A 25 18.26 0.17 4.03
N ASN A 26 19.15 1.16 4.17
CA ASN A 26 18.91 2.51 3.67
C ASN A 26 18.61 2.54 2.16
N THR A 27 19.25 1.67 1.38
CA THR A 27 19.00 1.53 -0.07
C THR A 27 17.55 1.16 -0.37
N MET A 28 16.97 0.24 0.40
CA MET A 28 15.57 -0.15 0.22
C MET A 28 14.62 1.02 0.50
N LEU A 29 14.90 1.78 1.56
CA LEU A 29 14.13 2.98 1.90
C LEU A 29 14.25 4.05 0.81
N GLN A 30 15.45 4.28 0.29
CA GLN A 30 15.69 5.23 -0.81
C GLN A 30 14.94 4.84 -2.08
N LEU A 31 14.91 3.55 -2.44
CA LEU A 31 14.15 3.08 -3.62
C LEU A 31 12.64 3.24 -3.42
N LEU A 32 12.11 2.98 -2.22
CA LEU A 32 10.71 3.25 -1.90
C LEU A 32 10.37 4.74 -2.02
N GLN A 33 11.24 5.62 -1.53
CA GLN A 33 11.06 7.07 -1.65
C GLN A 33 11.11 7.52 -3.11
N LEU A 34 12.03 6.97 -3.91
CA LEU A 34 12.17 7.28 -5.33
C LEU A 34 10.94 6.87 -6.15
N LYS A 35 10.39 5.69 -5.87
CA LYS A 35 9.15 5.19 -6.49
C LYS A 35 7.89 5.87 -5.95
N GLY A 36 8.03 6.59 -4.84
CA GLY A 36 7.01 7.42 -4.21
C GLY A 36 6.23 6.68 -3.12
N LEU A 37 5.88 7.42 -2.06
CA LEU A 37 5.08 6.91 -0.94
C LEU A 37 3.58 7.09 -1.18
N LEU A 38 2.75 6.14 -0.75
CA LEU A 38 1.29 6.31 -0.76
C LEU A 38 0.88 7.15 0.44
N GLY A 39 0.47 8.38 0.18
CA GLY A 39 0.20 9.38 1.22
C GLY A 39 -1.24 9.84 1.28
N GLY A 40 -2.25 8.95 1.22
CA GLY A 40 -3.68 9.30 1.36
C GLY A 40 -4.26 10.35 0.38
N LEU A 41 -3.42 10.91 -0.50
CA LEU A 41 -3.78 11.92 -1.48
C LEU A 41 -4.50 11.25 -2.65
N ALA A 42 -5.59 11.88 -3.10
CA ALA A 42 -6.51 11.34 -4.11
C ALA A 42 -5.87 11.09 -5.50
N TYR A 43 -4.62 11.50 -5.72
CA TYR A 43 -3.97 11.49 -7.04
C TYR A 43 -2.99 10.33 -7.26
N LYS A 44 -2.66 9.51 -6.25
CA LYS A 44 -1.77 8.36 -6.45
C LYS A 44 -2.59 7.11 -6.73
N ASP A 45 -2.39 6.52 -7.92
CA ASP A 45 -3.05 5.29 -8.31
C ASP A 45 -2.62 4.14 -7.35
N PRO A 46 -3.58 3.49 -6.68
CA PRO A 46 -3.35 2.38 -5.77
C PRO A 46 -2.62 1.18 -6.38
N HIS A 47 -2.99 0.83 -7.60
CA HIS A 47 -2.44 -0.29 -8.34
C HIS A 47 -1.02 0.03 -8.82
N GLU A 48 -0.78 1.29 -9.20
CA GLU A 48 0.57 1.80 -9.49
C GLU A 48 1.45 1.73 -8.24
N HIS A 49 0.95 2.12 -7.07
CA HIS A 49 1.69 1.99 -5.80
C HIS A 49 2.11 0.55 -5.52
N ILE A 50 1.17 -0.41 -5.63
CA ILE A 50 1.48 -1.83 -5.42
C ILE A 50 2.49 -2.35 -6.44
N ARG A 51 2.37 -1.96 -7.71
CA ARG A 51 3.33 -2.34 -8.76
C ARG A 51 4.73 -1.80 -8.45
N ASN A 52 4.82 -0.52 -8.12
CA ASN A 52 6.06 0.14 -7.72
C ASN A 52 6.68 -0.52 -6.50
N PHE A 53 5.87 -0.91 -5.52
CA PHE A 53 6.33 -1.66 -4.36
C PHE A 53 6.92 -3.01 -4.73
N VAL A 54 6.28 -3.76 -5.65
CA VAL A 54 6.79 -5.04 -6.17
C VAL A 54 8.14 -4.89 -6.86
N ASP A 55 8.30 -3.86 -7.69
CA ASP A 55 9.58 -3.54 -8.33
C ASP A 55 10.70 -3.28 -7.31
N VAL A 56 10.36 -2.64 -6.18
CA VAL A 56 11.33 -2.32 -5.14
C VAL A 56 11.72 -3.57 -4.37
N TYR A 57 10.78 -4.37 -3.85
CA TYR A 57 11.18 -5.51 -3.02
C TYR A 57 11.69 -6.71 -3.83
N GLY A 58 11.23 -6.88 -5.07
CA GLY A 58 11.50 -8.07 -5.90
C GLY A 58 12.98 -8.43 -6.08
N PRO A 59 13.88 -7.46 -6.35
CA PRO A 59 15.32 -7.72 -6.47
C PRO A 59 15.99 -8.15 -5.16
N PHE A 60 15.37 -7.87 -4.01
CA PHE A 60 15.96 -8.19 -2.72
C PHE A 60 15.61 -9.63 -2.33
N SER A 61 16.64 -10.46 -2.21
CA SER A 61 16.54 -11.79 -1.64
C SER A 61 17.57 -11.95 -0.54
N PHE A 62 17.15 -12.48 0.61
CA PHE A 62 18.03 -12.67 1.76
C PHE A 62 18.02 -14.14 2.17
N LYS A 63 19.21 -14.68 2.46
CA LYS A 63 19.36 -16.08 2.86
C LYS A 63 18.53 -16.34 4.12
N ASN A 64 17.60 -17.30 4.05
CA ASN A 64 16.70 -17.72 5.13
C ASN A 64 15.62 -16.70 5.54
N ILE A 65 15.26 -15.76 4.66
CA ILE A 65 14.11 -14.88 4.87
C ILE A 65 13.17 -15.08 3.68
N SER A 66 11.90 -15.36 3.97
CA SER A 66 10.91 -15.54 2.90
C SER A 66 10.62 -14.21 2.20
N GLN A 67 10.29 -14.25 0.91
CA GLN A 67 9.82 -13.05 0.19
C GLN A 67 8.57 -12.44 0.84
N GLU A 68 7.76 -13.27 1.50
CA GLU A 68 6.63 -12.81 2.29
C GLU A 68 7.04 -11.98 3.50
N SER A 69 8.06 -12.42 4.23
CA SER A 69 8.60 -11.67 5.36
C SER A 69 9.21 -10.33 4.92
N ILE A 70 9.88 -10.30 3.76
CA ILE A 70 10.47 -9.09 3.18
C ILE A 70 9.37 -8.07 2.84
N ARG A 71 8.38 -8.48 2.04
CA ARG A 71 7.28 -7.58 1.63
C ARG A 71 6.46 -7.09 2.81
N MET A 72 6.14 -7.96 3.77
CA MET A 72 5.40 -7.56 4.96
C MET A 72 6.16 -6.49 5.73
N ARG A 73 7.46 -6.67 6.00
CA ARG A 73 8.25 -5.70 6.77
C ARG A 73 8.50 -4.38 6.03
N LEU A 74 8.62 -4.40 4.70
CA LEU A 74 8.87 -3.18 3.90
C LEU A 74 7.62 -2.34 3.65
N PHE A 75 6.46 -2.97 3.56
CA PHE A 75 5.23 -2.30 3.15
C PHE A 75 4.88 -1.04 3.96
N PRO A 76 5.01 -1.00 5.31
CA PRO A 76 4.75 0.21 6.08
C PRO A 76 5.61 1.40 5.66
N PHE A 77 6.84 1.16 5.21
CA PHE A 77 7.77 2.20 4.76
C PHE A 77 7.41 2.76 3.38
N SER A 78 6.51 2.10 2.66
CA SER A 78 5.92 2.61 1.42
C SER A 78 4.73 3.55 1.68
N LEU A 79 4.28 3.68 2.93
CA LEU A 79 3.09 4.43 3.31
C LEU A 79 3.44 5.74 4.02
N MET A 80 2.56 6.74 3.87
CA MET A 80 2.64 8.01 4.58
C MET A 80 1.23 8.47 4.98
N GLY A 81 1.12 9.31 6.01
CA GLY A 81 -0.17 9.88 6.42
C GLY A 81 -1.16 8.82 6.93
N GLU A 82 -2.42 8.91 6.49
CA GLU A 82 -3.52 8.06 6.97
C GLU A 82 -3.30 6.55 6.72
N PRO A 83 -2.83 6.09 5.53
CA PRO A 83 -2.45 4.69 5.32
C PRO A 83 -1.45 4.14 6.35
N CYS A 84 -0.42 4.92 6.67
CA CYS A 84 0.59 4.53 7.64
C CYS A 84 0.02 4.47 9.07
N LYS A 85 -0.80 5.47 9.44
CA LYS A 85 -1.46 5.52 10.74
C LYS A 85 -2.43 4.36 10.94
N TRP A 86 -3.28 4.10 9.95
CA TRP A 86 -4.22 2.98 9.98
C TRP A 86 -3.51 1.64 10.13
N LEU A 87 -2.44 1.40 9.38
CA LEU A 87 -1.70 0.15 9.46
C LEU A 87 -1.12 -0.08 10.87
N ALA A 88 -0.67 1.00 11.52
CA ALA A 88 -0.15 1.00 12.87
C ALA A 88 -1.22 0.79 13.98
N GLU A 89 -2.50 1.04 13.68
CA GLU A 89 -3.62 0.91 14.62
C GLU A 89 -4.27 -0.49 14.59
N LEU A 90 -3.90 -1.33 13.63
CA LEU A 90 -4.44 -2.69 13.53
C LEU A 90 -4.07 -3.53 14.77
N PRO A 91 -4.98 -4.41 15.22
CA PRO A 91 -4.69 -5.29 16.35
C PRO A 91 -3.46 -6.16 16.05
N ARG A 92 -2.65 -6.43 17.08
CA ARG A 92 -1.49 -7.33 16.96
C ARG A 92 -1.97 -8.70 16.46
N GLU A 93 -1.18 -9.32 15.59
CA GLU A 93 -1.46 -10.66 15.03
C GLU A 93 -2.76 -10.76 14.21
N SER A 94 -3.44 -9.64 13.93
CA SER A 94 -4.66 -9.62 13.07
C SER A 94 -4.36 -9.89 11.60
N ILE A 95 -3.10 -9.80 11.18
CA ILE A 95 -2.66 -10.03 9.81
C ILE A 95 -1.47 -10.95 9.84
N THR A 96 -1.65 -12.12 9.26
CA THR A 96 -0.63 -13.18 9.28
C THR A 96 -0.04 -13.46 7.90
N SER A 97 -0.67 -12.93 6.84
CA SER A 97 -0.21 -13.10 5.47
C SER A 97 -0.28 -11.80 4.67
N TRP A 98 0.50 -11.73 3.59
CA TRP A 98 0.45 -10.62 2.65
C TRP A 98 -0.88 -10.51 1.90
N GLY A 99 -1.50 -11.66 1.58
CA GLY A 99 -2.80 -11.67 0.90
C GLY A 99 -3.86 -10.98 1.76
N GLU A 100 -3.93 -11.34 3.03
CA GLU A 100 -4.82 -10.71 4.01
C GLU A 100 -4.55 -9.21 4.14
N LEU A 101 -3.27 -8.81 4.28
CA LEU A 101 -2.87 -7.40 4.33
C LEU A 101 -3.39 -6.61 3.13
N LEU A 102 -3.14 -7.13 1.92
CA LEU A 102 -3.58 -6.49 0.69
C LEU A 102 -5.09 -6.41 0.59
N THR A 103 -5.82 -7.47 0.95
CA THR A 103 -7.28 -7.48 0.90
C THR A 103 -7.86 -6.39 1.79
N ILE A 104 -7.45 -6.30 3.06
CA ILE A 104 -8.01 -5.30 3.97
C ILE A 104 -7.56 -3.87 3.61
N PHE A 105 -6.35 -3.72 3.08
CA PHE A 105 -5.83 -2.44 2.59
C PHE A 105 -6.64 -1.97 1.38
N GLN A 106 -6.93 -2.86 0.43
CA GLN A 106 -7.76 -2.56 -0.72
C GLN A 106 -9.18 -2.19 -0.33
N VAL A 107 -9.81 -2.92 0.58
CA VAL A 107 -11.16 -2.58 1.06
C VAL A 107 -11.19 -1.19 1.72
N ARG A 108 -10.17 -0.86 2.51
CA ARG A 108 -10.10 0.41 3.24
C ARG A 108 -9.83 1.60 2.33
N PHE A 109 -8.80 1.52 1.50
CA PHE A 109 -8.31 2.66 0.72
C PHE A 109 -8.88 2.69 -0.69
N PHE A 110 -9.26 1.54 -1.24
CA PHE A 110 -9.70 1.34 -2.64
C PHE A 110 -11.03 0.56 -2.72
N PRO A 111 -12.08 0.95 -1.98
CA PRO A 111 -13.34 0.22 -1.99
C PRO A 111 -13.94 0.17 -3.41
N PRO A 112 -14.54 -0.97 -3.81
CA PRO A 112 -15.14 -1.15 -5.13
C PRO A 112 -16.15 -0.05 -5.52
N SER A 113 -16.83 0.55 -4.53
CA SER A 113 -17.77 1.65 -4.72
C SER A 113 -17.12 2.92 -5.29
N LYS A 114 -15.86 3.24 -4.95
CA LYS A 114 -15.12 4.37 -5.54
C LYS A 114 -14.76 4.14 -7.01
N MET A 115 -14.57 2.89 -7.43
CA MET A 115 -14.35 2.54 -8.85
C MET A 115 -15.63 2.66 -9.67
N MET A 116 -16.79 2.41 -9.07
CA MET A 116 -18.10 2.55 -9.71
C MET A 116 -18.44 4.03 -9.96
N THR A 117 -18.16 4.92 -9.00
CA THR A 117 -18.35 6.37 -9.18
C THR A 117 -17.45 6.95 -10.26
N LEU A 118 -16.23 6.45 -10.44
CA LEU A 118 -15.35 6.86 -11.54
C LEU A 118 -15.90 6.41 -12.89
N ARG A 119 -16.43 5.18 -12.99
CA ARG A 119 -17.09 4.67 -14.21
C ARG A 119 -18.36 5.46 -14.54
N ASP A 120 -19.19 5.76 -13.54
CA ASP A 120 -20.40 6.57 -13.72
C ASP A 120 -20.06 8.01 -14.10
N ASN A 121 -19.02 8.60 -13.52
CA ASN A 121 -18.55 9.94 -13.90
C ASN A 121 -18.01 9.96 -15.33
N ILE A 122 -17.25 8.95 -15.77
CA ILE A 122 -16.76 8.84 -17.16
C ILE A 122 -17.93 8.64 -18.14
N GLN A 123 -18.93 7.83 -17.78
CA GLN A 123 -20.14 7.64 -18.61
C GLN A 123 -21.03 8.89 -18.64
N SER A 124 -21.15 9.61 -17.53
CA SER A 124 -21.87 10.88 -17.43
C SER A 124 -21.19 12.00 -18.22
N PHE A 125 -19.85 12.06 -18.19
CA PHE A 125 -19.06 13.02 -18.96
C PHE A 125 -19.22 12.83 -20.47
N LYS A 126 -19.20 11.57 -20.95
CA LYS A 126 -19.52 11.24 -22.36
C LYS A 126 -20.95 11.62 -22.76
N ARG A 127 -21.88 11.70 -21.80
CA ARG A 127 -23.29 12.06 -22.07
C ARG A 127 -23.50 13.57 -22.16
N LEU A 128 -22.68 14.38 -21.48
CA LEU A 128 -22.76 15.85 -21.52
C LEU A 128 -22.27 16.44 -22.83
N GLU A 129 -21.33 15.79 -23.52
CA GLU A 129 -20.84 16.18 -24.85
C GLU A 129 -21.84 15.87 -25.98
N GLY A 130 -22.93 15.16 -25.68
CA GLY A 130 -24.00 14.80 -26.62
C GLY A 130 -25.20 15.75 -26.64
N LYS A 131 -25.12 16.94 -26.02
CA LYS A 131 -26.17 17.96 -26.19
C LYS A 131 -25.95 18.69 -27.52
N PRO A 132 -26.89 18.64 -28.48
CA PRO A 132 -26.78 19.45 -29.68
C PRO A 132 -26.80 20.93 -29.30
N ILE A 133 -25.78 21.65 -29.76
CA ILE A 133 -25.73 23.11 -29.74
C ILE A 133 -26.74 23.56 -30.79
N HIS A 134 -27.99 23.77 -30.38
CA HIS A 134 -28.96 24.48 -31.21
C HIS A 134 -29.07 25.90 -30.67
N GLU A 135 -28.32 26.82 -31.26
CA GLU A 135 -28.67 28.24 -31.24
C GLU A 135 -29.41 28.52 -32.55
N THR A 136 -30.60 29.10 -32.43
CA THR A 136 -31.32 29.81 -33.50
C THR A 136 -31.80 31.11 -32.92
#